data_AF-A0A9X5YX74-F1
#
_entry.id   AF-A0A9X5YX74-F1
#
_cell.length_a   1.000
_cell.length_b   1.000
_cell.length_c   1.000
_cell.angle_alpha   90.00
_cell.angle_beta   90.00
_cell.angle_gamma   90.00
#
_symmetry.space_group_name_H-M   'P 1'
#
loop_
_entity.id
_entity.type
_entity.pdbx_description
1 polymer ?
#
loop_
_entity_poly.entity_id
_entity_poly.type
_entity_poly.pdbx_seq_one_letter_code
_entity_poly.pdbx_strand_id
1 'polypeptide(L)' 'MSDLSTDDATVRTLLAIAGLKPSEEEIASLVASYPAVRASIDALYEVADVRYEEPGLIFPAVPTM' A
#
# COMPACT_ATOMS: atom_id res chain seq x y z
N MET A 1 10.47 -14.24 -6.33
CA MET A 1 10.65 -14.39 -4.87
C MET A 1 11.36 -13.14 -4.41
N SER A 2 10.66 -12.24 -3.71
CA SER A 2 11.28 -11.08 -3.07
C SER A 2 12.30 -11.57 -2.04
N ASP A 3 13.43 -10.88 -1.95
CA ASP A 3 14.44 -11.14 -0.93
C ASP A 3 13.97 -10.53 0.39
N LEU A 4 13.81 -11.36 1.42
CA LEU A 4 13.33 -10.97 2.75
C LEU A 4 14.16 -9.82 3.34
N SER A 5 15.45 -9.74 3.01
CA SER A 5 16.33 -8.64 3.43
C SER A 5 15.98 -7.30 2.76
N THR A 6 15.44 -7.33 1.55
CA THR A 6 15.01 -6.12 0.82
C THR A 6 13.64 -5.65 1.31
N ASP A 7 12.75 -6.59 1.62
CA ASP A 7 11.42 -6.28 2.16
C ASP A 7 11.52 -5.65 3.56
N ASP A 8 12.42 -6.13 4.43
CA ASP A 8 12.69 -5.51 5.74
C ASP A 8 13.15 -4.06 5.61
N ALA A 9 14.16 -3.81 4.77
CA ALA A 9 14.67 -2.46 4.53
C ALA A 9 13.57 -1.52 3.99
N THR A 10 12.69 -2.04 3.13
CA THR A 10 11.59 -1.28 2.55
C THR A 10 10.54 -0.94 3.62
N VAL A 11 10.08 -1.92 4.40
CA VAL A 11 9.09 -1.70 5.46
C VAL A 11 9.61 -0.70 6.49
N ARG A 12 10.86 -0.84 6.94
CA ARG A 12 11.47 0.10 7.90
C ARG A 12 11.57 1.51 7.33
N THR A 13 11.91 1.65 6.05
CA THR A 13 11.96 2.96 5.37
C THR A 13 10.58 3.61 5.31
N LEU A 14 9.54 2.85 4.94
CA LEU A 14 8.17 3.35 4.88
C LEU A 14 7.66 3.80 6.27
N LEU A 15 7.94 3.02 7.31
CA LEU A 15 7.60 3.38 8.70
C LEU A 15 8.31 4.65 9.16
N ALA A 16 9.59 4.80 8.82
CA ALA A 16 10.37 5.99 9.13
C ALA A 16 9.81 7.24 8.43
N ILE A 17 9.45 7.14 7.14
CA ILE A 17 8.81 8.23 6.39
C ILE A 17 7.46 8.62 7.01
N ALA A 18 6.68 7.63 7.46
CA ALA A 18 5.41 7.84 8.16
C ALA A 18 5.58 8.39 9.58
N GLY A 19 6.82 8.48 10.11
CA GLY A 19 7.09 8.90 11.49
C GLY A 19 6.62 7.90 12.54
N LEU A 20 6.38 6.64 12.16
CA LEU A 20 5.90 5.59 13.04
C LEU A 20 7.07 4.87 13.71
N LYS A 21 6.87 4.44 14.96
CA LYS A 21 7.84 3.65 15.73
C LYS A 21 7.17 2.39 16.30
N PRO A 22 6.83 1.40 15.46
CA PRO A 22 6.27 0.14 15.93
C PRO A 22 7.32 -0.67 16.70
N SER A 23 6.86 -1.66 17.45
CA SER A 23 7.70 -2.69 18.04
C SER A 23 8.32 -3.59 16.95
N GLU A 24 9.41 -4.30 17.30
CA GLU A 24 10.05 -5.25 16.38
C GLU A 24 9.13 -6.43 16.01
N GLU A 25 8.19 -6.81 16.88
CA GLU A 25 7.17 -7.83 16.57
C GLU A 25 6.20 -7.34 15.48
N GLU A 26 5.75 -6.10 15.57
CA GLU A 26 4.91 -5.47 14.55
C GLU A 26 5.67 -5.33 13.23
N ILE A 27 6.94 -4.93 13.27
CA ILE A 27 7.79 -4.85 12.07
C ILE A 27 7.91 -6.24 11.43
N ALA A 28 8.18 -7.29 12.20
CA ALA A 28 8.29 -8.65 11.67
C ALA A 28 7.00 -9.12 10.96
N SER A 29 5.83 -8.81 11.54
CA SER A 29 4.52 -9.10 10.93
C SER A 29 4.30 -8.32 9.62
N LEU A 30 4.69 -7.06 9.60
CA LEU A 30 4.61 -6.21 8.40
C LEU A 30 5.56 -6.71 7.29
N VAL A 31 6.79 -7.09 7.63
CA VAL A 31 7.76 -7.66 6.67
C VAL A 31 7.23 -8.96 6.08
N ALA A 32 6.65 -9.84 6.91
CA ALA A 32 6.10 -11.11 6.43
C ALA A 32 4.91 -10.93 5.47
N SER A 33 4.09 -9.89 5.69
CA SER A 33 2.92 -9.59 4.85
C SER A 33 3.24 -8.71 3.63
N TYR A 34 4.37 -7.99 3.64
CA TYR A 34 4.73 -7.02 2.61
C TYR A 34 4.70 -7.57 1.17
N PRO A 35 5.23 -8.78 0.86
CA PRO A 35 5.21 -9.30 -0.51
C PRO A 35 3.80 -9.47 -1.07
N ALA A 36 2.87 -9.95 -0.24
CA ALA A 36 1.48 -10.17 -0.64
C ALA A 36 0.73 -8.83 -0.85
N VAL A 37 0.98 -7.85 0.02
CA VAL A 37 0.44 -6.49 -0.12
C VAL A 37 1.00 -5.84 -1.38
N ARG A 38 2.30 -5.95 -1.62
CA ARG A 38 2.95 -5.38 -2.79
C ARG A 38 2.39 -5.95 -4.10
N ALA A 39 2.28 -7.27 -4.19
CA ALA A 39 1.69 -7.94 -5.35
C ALA A 39 0.22 -7.51 -5.59
N SER A 40 -0.56 -7.38 -4.52
CA SER A 40 -1.95 -6.91 -4.62
C SER A 40 -2.05 -5.48 -5.15
N ILE A 41 -1.11 -4.60 -4.75
CA ILE A 41 -1.04 -3.22 -5.26
C ILE A 41 -0.60 -3.20 -6.72
N ASP A 42 0.44 -3.96 -7.07
CA ASP A 42 0.95 -4.02 -8.44
C ASP A 42 -0.16 -4.49 -9.41
N ALA A 43 -0.99 -5.46 -9.01
CA ALA A 43 -2.13 -5.94 -9.78
C ALA A 43 -3.20 -4.86 -10.07
N LEU A 44 -3.33 -3.82 -9.23
CA LEU A 44 -4.25 -2.70 -9.50
C LEU A 44 -3.81 -1.86 -10.71
N TYR A 45 -2.52 -1.88 -11.05
CA TYR A 45 -1.95 -1.13 -12.18
C TYR A 45 -1.80 -2.00 -13.45
N GLU A 46 -2.01 -3.31 -13.35
CA GLU A 46 -2.00 -4.22 -14.51
C GLU A 46 -3.28 -4.13 -15.35
N VAL A 47 -4.30 -3.43 -14.86
CA VAL A 47 -5.59 -3.32 -15.55
C VAL A 47 -5.44 -2.39 -16.76
N ALA A 48 -5.47 -2.97 -17.96
CA ALA A 48 -5.38 -2.24 -19.22
C ALA A 48 -6.50 -1.17 -19.32
N ASP A 49 -6.10 0.11 -19.46
CA ASP A 49 -6.95 1.32 -19.54
C ASP A 49 -8.45 1.05 -19.47
N VAL A 50 -8.96 0.81 -18.25
CA VAL A 50 -10.39 0.67 -18.06
C VAL A 50 -10.97 2.06 -18.13
N ARG A 51 -11.69 2.34 -19.21
CA ARG A 51 -12.70 3.39 -19.19
C ARG A 51 -13.77 2.95 -18.20
N TYR A 52 -13.60 3.30 -16.93
CA TYR A 52 -14.66 3.15 -15.94
C TYR A 52 -15.91 3.82 -16.51
N GLU A 53 -17.02 3.09 -16.59
CA GLU A 53 -18.27 3.63 -17.14
C GLU A 53 -18.74 4.86 -16.36
N GLU A 54 -18.37 4.93 -15.08
CA GLU A 54 -18.60 6.08 -14.21
C GLU A 54 -17.30 6.43 -13.46
N PRO A 55 -16.98 7.73 -13.30
CA PRO A 55 -15.83 8.14 -12.49
C PRO A 55 -15.98 7.63 -11.05
N GLY A 56 -14.87 7.24 -10.43
CA GLY A 56 -14.85 6.89 -9.00
C GLY A 56 -15.47 7.99 -8.15
N LEU A 57 -15.92 7.62 -6.94
CA LEU A 57 -16.68 8.49 -6.02
C LEU A 57 -16.14 9.94 -6.02
N ILE A 58 -16.91 10.86 -6.61
CA ILE A 58 -16.57 12.28 -6.61
C ILE A 58 -17.09 12.84 -5.28
N PHE A 59 -16.19 13.37 -4.45
CA PHE A 59 -16.58 14.11 -3.26
C PHE A 59 -16.97 15.54 -3.65
N PRO A 60 -18.25 15.95 -3.54
CA PRO A 60 -18.60 17.35 -3.68
C PRO A 60 -18.25 18.09 -2.39
N ALA A 61 -17.35 19.08 -2.46
CA ALA A 61 -17.04 19.95 -1.31
C ALA A 61 -18.18 20.95 -0.99
N VAL A 62 -19.32 20.84 -1.67
CA VAL A 62 -20.49 21.68 -1.48
C VAL A 62 -21.48 20.93 -0.58
N PRO A 63 -22.02 21.55 0.48
CA PRO A 63 -23.06 20.92 1.29
C PRO A 63 -24.26 20.54 0.44
N THR A 64 -24.70 19.28 0.52
CA THR A 64 -25.97 18.86 -0.07
C THR A 64 -27.10 19.49 0.75
N MET A 65 -27.92 20.33 0.11
CA MET A 65 -29.15 20.87 0.71
C MET A 65 -30.25 19.81 0.78
#